data_AF-A0A5C5W9I8-F1
#
_entry.id   AF-A0A5C5W9I8-F1
#
_cell.length_a   1.000
_cell.length_b   1.000
_cell.length_c   1.000
_cell.angle_alpha   90.00
_cell.angle_beta   90.00
_cell.angle_gamma   90.00
#
_symmetry.space_group_name_H-M   'P 1'
#
loop_
_entity.id
_entity.type
_entity.pdbx_description
1 polymer ?
#
loop_
_entity_poly.entity_id
_entity_poly.type
_entity_poly.pdbx_seq_one_letter_code
_entity_poly.pdbx_strand_id
1 'polypeptide(L)' 'MSNTTNPEPRQQSESHRIADIFRDLASSLEKAIETGHRSRRIDADDLIETLLAVADRLDEDE' A
#
# COMPACT_ATOMS: atom_id res chain seq x y z
N MET A 1 18.74 23.51 32.41
CA MET A 1 17.65 22.52 32.25
C MET A 1 17.49 22.32 30.75
N SER A 2 17.90 21.17 30.22
CA SER A 2 17.82 20.87 28.79
C SER A 2 16.52 20.12 28.54
N ASN A 3 15.55 20.74 27.89
CA ASN A 3 14.37 20.04 27.40
C ASN A 3 14.78 19.25 26.16
N THR A 4 15.02 17.95 26.33
CA THR A 4 15.13 17.00 25.21
C THR A 4 13.73 16.80 24.65
N THR A 5 13.40 17.49 23.55
CA THR A 5 12.20 17.22 22.75
C THR A 5 12.39 15.87 22.08
N ASN A 6 11.86 14.82 22.70
CA ASN A 6 11.69 13.53 22.04
C ASN A 6 10.63 13.72 20.95
N PRO A 7 10.92 13.57 19.65
CA PRO A 7 9.87 13.68 18.65
C PRO A 7 8.89 12.53 18.86
N GLU A 8 7.62 12.84 19.11
CA GLU A 8 6.56 11.84 19.15
C GLU A 8 6.56 11.07 17.83
N PRO A 9 6.34 9.74 17.84
CA PRO A 9 6.20 8.98 16.61
C PRO A 9 5.06 9.64 15.82
N ARG A 10 5.37 10.11 14.60
CA ARG A 10 4.35 10.72 13.73
C ARG A 10 3.24 9.70 13.60
N GLN A 11 2.05 10.03 14.12
CA GLN A 11 0.85 9.25 13.86
C GLN A 11 0.73 9.22 12.33
N GLN A 12 0.99 8.06 11.72
CA GLN A 12 0.71 7.84 10.30
C GLN A 12 -0.73 8.28 10.05
N SER A 13 -0.97 9.15 9.07
CA SER A 13 -2.33 9.52 8.73
C SER A 13 -3.13 8.31 8.32
N GLU A 14 -4.44 8.46 8.37
CA GLU A 14 -5.38 7.49 7.86
C GLU A 14 -5.11 7.18 6.37
N SER A 15 -4.76 8.18 5.57
CA SER A 15 -4.40 8.01 4.16
C SER A 15 -3.20 7.09 3.97
N HIS A 16 -2.13 7.29 4.75
CA HIS A 16 -0.94 6.46 4.70
C HIS A 16 -1.21 5.01 5.11
N ARG A 17 -2.05 4.80 6.14
CA ARG A 17 -2.49 3.45 6.53
C ARG A 17 -3.30 2.76 5.44
N ILE A 18 -4.15 3.50 4.74
CA ILE A 18 -4.94 2.96 3.63
C ILE A 18 -4.01 2.62 2.46
N ALA A 19 -3.03 3.48 2.14
CA ALA A 19 -2.02 3.20 1.11
C ALA A 19 -1.28 1.88 1.37
N ASP A 20 -0.86 1.63 2.62
CA ASP A 20 -0.21 0.38 3.01
C ASP A 20 -1.11 -0.85 2.80
N ILE A 21 -2.42 -0.74 3.09
CA ILE A 21 -3.37 -1.83 2.82
C ILE A 21 -3.46 -2.14 1.32
N PHE A 22 -3.42 -1.13 0.45
CA PHE A 22 -3.41 -1.33 -1.00
C PHE A 22 -2.13 -2.05 -1.47
N ARG A 23 -0.97 -1.72 -0.89
CA ARG A 23 0.30 -2.42 -1.15
C ARG A 23 0.30 -3.87 -0.67
N ASP A 24 -0.30 -4.13 0.48
CA ASP A 24 -0.46 -5.49 1.01
C ASP A 24 -1.37 -6.35 0.13
N LEU A 25 -2.44 -5.74 -0.40
CA LEU A 25 -3.35 -6.41 -1.33
C LEU A 25 -2.65 -6.75 -2.65
N ALA A 26 -1.89 -5.80 -3.23
CA ALA A 26 -1.07 -6.02 -4.42
C ALA A 26 -0.08 -7.18 -4.22
N SER A 27 0.64 -7.16 -3.10
CA SER A 27 1.61 -8.22 -2.75
C SER A 27 0.94 -9.59 -2.56
N SER A 28 -0.27 -9.63 -2.01
CA SER A 28 -1.03 -10.86 -1.83
C SER A 28 -1.52 -11.42 -3.17
N LEU A 29 -1.90 -10.54 -4.09
CA LEU A 29 -2.32 -10.90 -5.44
C LEU A 29 -1.15 -11.44 -6.27
N GLU A 30 0.03 -10.81 -6.19
CA GLU A 30 1.27 -11.33 -6.81
C GLU A 30 1.54 -12.78 -6.37
N LYS A 31 1.53 -13.05 -5.06
CA LYS A 31 1.74 -14.41 -4.52
C LYS A 31 0.68 -15.39 -5.01
N ALA A 32 -0.57 -14.96 -5.14
CA ALA A 32 -1.63 -15.80 -5.69
C ALA A 32 -1.35 -16.17 -7.15
N ILE A 33 -0.90 -15.21 -7.97
CA ILE A 33 -0.53 -15.43 -9.37
C ILE A 33 0.67 -16.38 -9.47
N GLU A 34 1.72 -16.16 -8.67
CA GLU A 34 2.93 -17.00 -8.64
C GLU A 34 2.62 -18.46 -8.27
N THR A 35 1.64 -18.68 -7.38
CA THR A 35 1.17 -20.02 -7.00
C THR A 35 0.19 -20.64 -8.02
N GLY A 36 -0.04 -19.98 -9.16
CA GLY A 36 -0.85 -20.46 -10.27
C GLY A 36 -2.32 -20.03 -10.25
N HIS A 37 -2.74 -19.20 -9.29
CA HIS A 37 -4.10 -18.65 -9.21
C HIS A 37 -4.24 -17.41 -10.10
N ARG A 38 -4.01 -17.55 -11.40
CA ARG A 38 -4.18 -16.46 -12.38
C ARG A 38 -5.62 -16.42 -12.87
N SER A 39 -6.36 -15.36 -12.54
CA SER A 39 -7.67 -15.11 -13.14
C SER A 39 -7.49 -14.85 -14.65
N ARG A 40 -8.35 -15.45 -15.48
CA ARG A 40 -8.38 -15.19 -16.93
C ARG A 40 -9.39 -14.11 -17.33
N ARG A 41 -10.20 -13.62 -16.37
CA ARG A 41 -11.25 -12.61 -16.61
C ARG A 41 -10.76 -11.18 -16.49
N ILE A 42 -9.68 -10.96 -15.75
CA ILE A 42 -9.05 -9.68 -15.50
C ILE A 42 -7.56 -9.94 -15.64
N ASP A 43 -6.82 -9.07 -16.33
CA ASP A 43 -5.36 -9.17 -16.29
C ASP A 43 -4.90 -8.85 -14.87
N ALA A 44 -4.30 -9.85 -14.23
CA ALA A 44 -3.95 -9.75 -12.84
C ALA A 44 -2.78 -8.76 -12.64
N ASP A 45 -1.96 -8.58 -13.68
CA ASP A 45 -0.86 -7.63 -13.68
C ASP A 45 -1.41 -6.18 -13.71
N ASP A 46 -2.39 -5.89 -14.58
CA ASP A 46 -3.08 -4.58 -14.63
C ASP A 46 -3.78 -4.23 -13.29
N LEU A 47 -4.34 -5.23 -12.63
CA LEU A 47 -4.98 -5.04 -11.33
C LEU A 47 -3.95 -4.67 -10.25
N ILE A 48 -2.78 -5.31 -10.25
CA ILE A 48 -1.67 -4.96 -9.34
C ILE A 48 -1.24 -3.51 -9.57
N GLU A 49 -1.01 -3.13 -10.83
CA GLU A 49 -0.61 -1.75 -11.17
C GLU A 49 -1.64 -0.73 -10.70
N THR A 50 -2.94 -1.03 -10.88
CA THR A 50 -4.02 -0.15 -10.42
C THR A 50 -4.01 0.02 -8.90
N LEU A 51 -3.78 -1.06 -8.13
CA LEU A 51 -3.74 -1.01 -6.67
C LEU A 51 -2.57 -0.16 -6.17
N LEU A 52 -1.38 -0.32 -6.78
CA LEU A 52 -0.20 0.47 -6.44
C LEU A 52 -0.39 1.95 -6.77
N ALA A 53 -0.95 2.27 -7.94
CA ALA A 53 -1.23 3.66 -8.31
C ALA A 53 -2.22 4.35 -7.35
N VAL A 54 -3.18 3.62 -6.80
CA VAL A 54 -4.09 4.14 -5.76
C VAL A 54 -3.34 4.38 -4.45
N ALA A 55 -2.44 3.46 -4.05
CA ALA A 55 -1.61 3.64 -2.87
C ALA A 55 -0.72 4.89 -2.98
N ASP A 56 -0.08 5.08 -4.12
CA ASP A 56 0.81 6.23 -4.36
C ASP A 56 0.03 7.55 -4.31
N ARG A 57 -1.17 7.61 -4.91
CA ARG A 57 -2.03 8.80 -4.82
C ARG A 57 -2.45 9.12 -3.38
N LEU A 58 -2.70 8.10 -2.56
CA LEU A 58 -3.08 8.29 -1.15
C LEU A 58 -1.93 8.83 -0.31
N ASP A 59 -0.68 8.54 -0.68
CA ASP A 59 0.51 9.09 -0.03
C ASP A 59 0.87 10.49 -0.54
N GLU A 60 0.49 10.85 -1.78
CA GLU A 60 0.68 12.20 -2.34
C GLU A 60 -0.27 13.25 -1.74
N ASP A 61 -1.39 12.82 -1.13
CA ASP A 61 -2.39 13.70 -0.49
C ASP A 61 -1.99 14.18 0.93
N GLU A 62 -0.76 13.89 1.40
CA GLU A 62 -0.14 14.43 2.64
C GLU A 62 0.84 15.60 2.42
#